data_AF-A0A315AV80-F1
#
_entry.id   AF-A0A315AV80-F1
#
_cell.length_a   1.000
_cell.length_b   1.000
_cell.length_c   1.000
_cell.angle_alpha   90.00
_cell.angle_beta   90.00
_cell.angle_gamma   90.00
#
_symmetry.space_group_name_H-M   'P 1'
#
loop_
_entity.id
_entity.type
_entity.pdbx_description
1 polymer ?
#
loop_
_entity_poly.entity_id
_entity_poly.type
_entity_poly.pdbx_seq_one_letter_code
_entity_poly.pdbx_strand_id
1 'polypeptide(L)'
;MWALYASPAVWSTGVGRQLWWAAQTTLREQAYRRCCLWVLAQNTRAMRFYQAAAFERDAVPARTLELGGVKVEEIRLSCNLQV
;
A
#
# COMPACT_ATOMS: atom_id res chain seq x y z
N MET A 1 5.67 2.21 5.69
CA MET A 1 5.17 3.38 4.92
C MET A 1 3.79 3.72 5.44
N TRP A 2 3.42 5.00 5.52
CA TRP A 2 2.12 5.40 6.09
C TRP A 2 1.00 5.46 5.03
N ALA A 3 1.23 6.13 3.89
CA ALA A 3 0.26 6.20 2.80
C ALA A 3 0.94 6.55 1.46
N LEU A 4 0.25 6.25 0.36
CA LEU A 4 0.63 6.66 -0.99
C LEU A 4 -0.59 7.31 -1.66
N TYR A 5 -0.45 8.58 -2.03
CA TYR A 5 -1.53 9.36 -2.63
C TYR A 5 -1.15 9.79 -4.04
N ALA A 6 -2.13 9.74 -4.94
CA ALA A 6 -2.02 10.29 -6.27
C ALA A 6 -3.36 10.92 -6.65
N SER A 7 -3.31 12.07 -7.32
CA SER A 7 -4.51 12.73 -7.83
C SER A 7 -5.31 11.79 -8.74
N PRO A 8 -6.65 11.74 -8.62
CA PRO A 8 -7.50 10.98 -9.53
C PRO A 8 -7.27 11.30 -11.00
N ALA A 9 -6.83 12.51 -11.33
CA ALA A 9 -6.54 12.94 -12.71
C ALA A 9 -5.38 12.19 -13.36
N VAL A 10 -4.46 11.60 -12.57
CA VAL A 10 -3.27 10.89 -13.06
C VAL A 10 -3.32 9.40 -12.72
N TRP A 11 -4.51 8.90 -12.46
CA TRP A 11 -4.71 7.49 -12.16
C TRP A 11 -4.46 6.62 -13.39
N SER A 12 -3.81 5.47 -13.18
CA SER A 12 -3.48 4.49 -14.22
C SER A 12 -2.50 4.98 -15.30
N THR A 13 -1.78 6.08 -15.07
CA THR A 13 -0.74 6.60 -15.97
C THR A 13 0.68 6.15 -15.62
N GLY A 14 0.84 5.33 -14.57
CA GLY A 14 2.15 4.88 -14.07
C GLY A 14 2.72 5.68 -12.91
N VAL A 15 2.12 6.83 -12.55
CA VAL A 15 2.58 7.67 -11.42
C VAL A 15 2.69 6.89 -10.11
N GLY A 16 1.70 6.06 -9.77
CA GLY A 16 1.76 5.24 -8.56
C GLY A 16 2.95 4.28 -8.55
N ARG A 17 3.30 3.70 -9.71
CA ARG A 17 4.46 2.80 -9.84
C ARG A 17 5.78 3.56 -9.68
N GLN A 18 5.88 4.77 -10.23
CA GLN A 18 7.06 5.63 -10.06
C GLN A 18 7.25 6.03 -8.60
N LEU A 19 6.17 6.45 -7.92
CA LEU A 19 6.19 6.76 -6.50
C LEU A 19 6.62 5.57 -5.66
N TRP A 20 6.07 4.39 -5.94
CA TRP A 20 6.46 3.16 -5.24
C TRP A 20 7.92 2.79 -5.49
N TRP A 21 8.39 2.91 -6.73
CA TRP A 21 9.78 2.60 -7.06
C TRP A 21 10.76 3.51 -6.30
N ALA A 22 10.50 4.82 -6.28
CA ALA A 22 11.30 5.77 -5.50
C ALA A 22 11.30 5.42 -4.00
N ALA A 23 10.10 5.16 -3.43
CA ALA A 23 9.98 4.75 -2.04
C ALA A 23 10.75 3.45 -1.74
N GLN A 24 10.66 2.46 -2.63
CA GLN A 24 11.34 1.19 -2.49
C GLN A 24 12.86 1.35 -2.51
N THR A 25 13.40 2.18 -3.41
CA THR A 25 14.83 2.51 -3.46
C THR A 25 15.30 3.14 -2.16
N THR A 26 14.61 4.17 -1.66
CA THR A 26 14.97 4.82 -0.39
C THR A 26 14.90 3.86 0.80
N LEU A 27 13.89 3.00 0.86
CA LEU A 27 13.78 2.02 1.94
C LEU A 27 14.92 0.98 1.91
N ARG A 28 15.37 0.57 0.72
CA ARG A 28 16.52 -0.34 0.57
C ARG A 28 17.83 0.33 0.96
N GLU A 29 18.04 1.58 0.56
CA GLU A 29 19.22 2.37 0.95
C GLU A 29 19.32 2.53 2.47
N GLN A 30 18.18 2.60 3.15
CA GLN A 30 18.09 2.64 4.61
C GLN A 30 18.13 1.24 5.26
N ALA A 31 18.49 0.20 4.50
CA ALA A 31 18.62 -1.19 4.93
C ALA A 31 17.33 -1.83 5.49
N TYR A 32 16.15 -1.29 5.17
CA TYR A 32 14.89 -1.95 5.50
C TYR A 32 14.70 -3.20 4.63
N ARG A 33 14.21 -4.28 5.25
CA ARG A 33 13.98 -5.57 4.56
C ARG A 33 12.52 -5.83 4.19
N ARG A 34 11.59 -5.12 4.82
CA ARG A 34 10.15 -5.29 4.63
C ARG A 34 9.45 -3.94 4.69
N CYS A 35 8.44 -3.76 3.85
CA CYS A 35 7.52 -2.64 3.95
C CYS A 35 6.11 -3.19 4.22
N CYS A 36 5.37 -2.55 5.12
CA CYS A 36 3.96 -2.82 5.34
C CYS A 36 3.15 -1.53 5.28
N LEU A 37 1.84 -1.67 5.02
CA LEU A 37 0.85 -0.61 4.98
C LEU A 37 -0.55 -1.16 5.29
N TRP A 38 -1.46 -0.26 5.65
CA TRP A 38 -2.87 -0.56 5.79
C TRP A 38 -3.64 -0.02 4.60
N VAL A 39 -4.63 -0.77 4.13
CA VAL A 39 -5.50 -0.39 3.02
C VAL A 39 -6.94 -0.79 3.34
N LEU A 40 -7.90 0.06 2.97
CA LEU A 40 -9.31 -0.28 3.10
C LEU A 40 -9.60 -1.56 2.30
N ALA A 41 -10.24 -2.55 2.91
CA ALA A 41 -10.56 -3.84 2.29
C ALA A 41 -11.39 -3.69 1.01
N GLN A 42 -12.23 -2.64 0.96
CA GLN A 42 -13.08 -2.33 -0.19
C GLN A 42 -12.42 -1.42 -1.25
N ASN A 43 -11.19 -0.93 -1.00
CA ASN A 43 -10.46 -0.14 -1.99
C ASN A 43 -9.80 -1.06 -3.03
N THR A 44 -10.63 -1.62 -3.90
CA THR A 44 -10.23 -2.59 -4.93
C THR A 44 -9.14 -2.05 -5.87
N ARG A 45 -9.14 -0.74 -6.14
CA ARG A 45 -8.11 -0.08 -6.95
C ARG A 45 -6.75 -0.13 -6.26
N ALA A 46 -6.67 0.29 -4.99
CA ALA A 46 -5.43 0.26 -4.23
C ALA A 46 -4.96 -1.19 -4.01
N MET A 47 -5.88 -2.11 -3.75
CA MET A 47 -5.59 -3.55 -3.63
C MET A 47 -4.89 -4.10 -4.87
N ARG A 48 -5.44 -3.85 -6.07
CA ARG A 48 -4.82 -4.28 -7.34
C ARG A 48 -3.44 -3.65 -7.55
N PHE A 49 -3.28 -2.37 -7.20
CA PHE A 49 -2.00 -1.69 -7.27
C PHE A 49 -0.95 -2.35 -6.37
N TYR A 50 -1.28 -2.61 -5.10
CA TYR A 50 -0.35 -3.20 -4.16
C TYR A 50 -0.01 -4.66 -4.50
N GLN A 51 -0.98 -5.44 -4.96
CA GLN A 51 -0.73 -6.80 -5.46
C GLN A 51 0.24 -6.79 -6.64
N ALA A 52 0.07 -5.89 -7.61
CA ALA A 52 1.00 -5.71 -8.72
C ALA A 52 2.40 -5.22 -8.27
N ALA A 53 2.48 -4.61 -7.10
CA ALA A 53 3.73 -4.19 -6.45
C ALA A 53 4.33 -5.26 -5.51
N ALA A 54 3.88 -6.52 -5.63
CA ALA A 54 4.32 -7.67 -4.81
C ALA A 54 4.04 -7.52 -3.31
N PHE A 55 3.01 -6.76 -2.95
CA PHE A 55 2.46 -6.82 -1.60
C PHE A 55 1.49 -8.00 -1.47
N GLU A 56 1.59 -8.68 -0.34
CA GLU A 56 0.74 -9.79 0.04
C GLU A 56 0.00 -9.46 1.34
N ARG A 57 -1.13 -10.15 1.56
CA ARG A 57 -1.90 -10.01 2.79
C ARG A 57 -1.09 -10.59 3.95
N ASP A 58 -0.88 -9.77 4.97
CA ASP A 58 -0.23 -10.19 6.20
C ASP A 58 -1.21 -11.05 7.04
N ALA A 59 -0.69 -11.87 7.95
CA ALA A 59 -1.47 -12.67 8.88
C ALA A 59 -2.17 -11.81 9.96
N VAL A 60 -1.83 -10.53 10.06
CA VAL A 60 -2.46 -9.61 11.01
C VAL A 60 -3.95 -9.43 10.69
N PRO A 61 -4.84 -9.59 11.69
CA PRO A 61 -6.27 -9.42 11.50
C PRO A 61 -6.65 -8.06 10.91
N ALA A 62 -7.78 -8.04 10.20
CA ALA A 62 -8.39 -6.79 9.79
C ALA A 62 -8.74 -5.94 11.01
N ARG A 63 -8.66 -4.62 10.87
CA ARG A 63 -9.09 -3.67 11.89
C ARG A 63 -10.23 -2.83 11.36
N THR A 64 -11.18 -2.49 12.22
CA THR A 64 -12.24 -1.55 11.90
C THR A 64 -11.79 -0.14 12.26
N LEU A 65 -12.04 0.81 11.36
CA LEU A 65 -11.98 2.24 11.68
C LEU A 65 -13.27 2.93 11.28
N GLU A 66 -13.51 4.09 11.89
CA GLU A 66 -14.61 4.97 11.52
C GLU A 66 -14.08 6.10 10.64
N LEU A 67 -14.63 6.21 9.43
CA LEU A 67 -14.31 7.23 8.44
C LEU A 67 -15.61 7.95 8.07
N GLY A 68 -15.75 9.21 8.49
CA GLY A 68 -16.93 10.02 8.22
C GLY A 68 -18.24 9.42 8.76
N GLY A 69 -18.19 8.79 9.94
CA GLY A 69 -19.35 8.11 10.54
C GLY A 69 -19.63 6.71 10.00
N VAL A 70 -18.85 6.23 9.02
CA VAL A 70 -18.99 4.90 8.43
C VAL A 70 -17.89 3.99 8.96
N LYS A 71 -18.28 2.81 9.46
CA LYS A 71 -17.33 1.75 9.82
C LYS A 71 -16.81 1.09 8.56
N VAL A 72 -15.49 1.11 8.38
CA VAL A 72 -14.80 0.46 7.28
C VAL A 72 -13.68 -0.43 7.82
N GLU A 73 -13.35 -1.48 7.08
CA GLU A 73 -12.27 -2.39 7.43
C GLU A 73 -10.98 -2.04 6.71
N GLU A 74 -9.87 -2.11 7.42
CA GLU A 74 -8.52 -2.09 6.88
C GLU A 74 -7.83 -3.44 7.06
N ILE A 75 -7.11 -3.85 6.03
CA ILE A 75 -6.23 -5.01 6.08
C ILE A 75 -4.78 -4.56 5.94
N ARG A 76 -3.87 -5.32 6.56
CA ARG A 76 -2.45 -5.06 6.46
C ARG A 76 -1.86 -5.83 5.28
N LEU A 77 -1.16 -5.13 4.40
CA LEU A 77 -0.37 -5.71 3.34
C LEU A 77 1.12 -5.53 3.63
N SER A 78 1.94 -6.46 3.18
CA SER A 78 3.40 -6.37 3.29
C SER A 78 4.12 -6.90 2.06
N CYS A 79 5.27 -6.33 1.74
CA CYS A 79 6.18 -6.85 0.71
C CYS A 79 7.60 -6.97 1.28
N ASN A 80 8.36 -7.93 0.79
CA ASN A 80 9.79 -7.98 1.03
C ASN A 80 10.51 -7.00 0.09
N LEU A 81 11.54 -6.34 0.60
CA LEU A 81 12.32 -5.36 -0.15
C LEU A 81 13.61 -5.97 -0.71
N GLN A 82 13.95 -7.21 -0.37
CA GLN A 82 15.14 -7.90 -0.85
C GLN A 82 14.84 -8.61 -2.19
N VAL A 83 15.67 -8.35 -3.20
CA VAL A 83 15.88 -9.20 -4.38
C VAL A 83 17.34 -9.63 -4.35
#